data_AF-A0A6M3GRS3-F1
#
_entry.id   AF-A0A6M3GRS3-F1
#
_cell.length_a   1.000
_cell.length_b   1.000
_cell.length_c   1.000
_cell.angle_alpha   90.00
_cell.angle_beta   90.00
_cell.angle_gamma   90.00
#
_symmetry.space_group_name_H-M   'P 1'
#
loop_
_entity.id
_entity.type
_entity.pdbx_description
1 polymer ?
#
loop_
_entity_poly.entity_id
_entity_poly.type
_entity_poly.pdbx_seq_one_letter_code
_entity_poly.pdbx_strand_id
1 'polypeptide(L)' 'MRPDVGGMKSYLTNDNPDSRDLTELGNRFTNQNWRLLYREFLPYAQENWSRIGIRVANKIFLKIPYDVLFPSMS' A
#
# COMPACT_ATOMS: atom_id res chain seq x y z
N MET A 1 -11.16 3.80 -12.03
CA MET A 1 -11.97 3.12 -10.99
C MET A 1 -11.33 3.38 -9.63
N ARG A 2 -12.13 3.70 -8.60
CA ARG A 2 -11.64 3.84 -7.22
C ARG A 2 -11.42 2.43 -6.66
N PRO A 3 -10.24 2.09 -6.12
CA PRO A 3 -10.07 0.81 -5.44
C PRO A 3 -11.01 0.78 -4.24
N ASP A 4 -11.81 -0.28 -4.12
CA ASP A 4 -12.62 -0.50 -2.92
C ASP A 4 -11.83 -1.41 -1.98
N VAL A 5 -11.56 -0.92 -0.77
CA VAL A 5 -10.75 -1.64 0.24
C VAL A 5 -11.69 -2.09 1.34
N GLY A 6 -11.92 -3.41 1.42
CA GLY A 6 -12.82 -4.01 2.42
C GLY A 6 -12.30 -3.93 3.86
N GLY A 7 -10.98 -3.83 4.04
CA GLY A 7 -10.34 -3.69 5.35
C GLY A 7 -8.86 -3.33 5.23
N MET A 8 -8.37 -2.55 6.20
CA MET A 8 -6.96 -2.17 6.31
C MET A 8 -6.49 -2.40 7.74
N LYS A 9 -5.29 -2.96 7.89
CA LYS A 9 -4.62 -3.12 9.18
C LYS A 9 -3.17 -2.67 9.05
N SER A 10 -2.78 -1.72 9.88
CA SER A 10 -1.43 -1.14 9.92
C SER A 10 -0.68 -1.64 11.15
N TYR A 11 0.62 -1.87 10.96
CA TYR A 11 1.54 -2.30 12.00
C TYR A 11 2.77 -1.40 11.99
N LEU A 12 2.90 -0.60 13.05
CA LEU A 12 4.05 0.22 13.37
C LEU A 12 4.86 -0.53 14.42
N THR A 13 6.14 -0.72 14.16
CA THR A 13 7.10 -1.35 15.07
C THR A 13 8.19 -0.35 15.41
N ASN A 14 8.61 -0.36 16.67
CA ASN A 14 9.65 0.52 17.17
C ASN A 14 10.36 -0.18 18.35
N ASP A 15 11.67 -0.25 18.28
CA ASP A 15 12.50 -0.96 19.25
C ASP A 15 12.93 -0.05 20.42
N ASN A 16 12.62 1.25 20.36
CA ASN A 16 12.91 2.19 21.44
C ASN A 16 11.86 2.06 22.57
N PRO A 17 12.24 1.58 23.77
CA PRO A 17 11.32 1.32 24.88
C PRO A 17 10.57 2.57 25.36
N ASP A 18 11.20 3.74 25.30
CA ASP A 18 10.61 5.02 25.78
C ASP A 18 9.43 5.48 24.91
N SER A 19 9.31 4.93 23.70
CA SER A 19 8.30 5.32 22.71
C SER A 19 7.32 4.19 22.38
N ARG A 20 7.33 3.11 23.18
CA ARG A 20 6.47 1.95 22.98
C ARG A 20 5.00 2.31 23.06
N ASP A 21 4.63 3.13 24.04
CA ASP A 21 3.24 3.55 24.26
C ASP A 21 2.73 4.43 23.12
N LEU A 22 3.59 5.31 22.58
CA LEU A 22 3.28 6.12 21.40
C LEU A 22 3.08 5.23 20.17
N THR A 23 3.90 4.19 20.03
CA THR A 23 3.80 3.24 18.91
C THR A 23 2.50 2.43 19.00
N GLU A 24 2.12 2.00 20.20
CA GLU A 24 0.87 1.28 20.42
C GLU A 24 -0.37 2.19 20.21
N LEU A 25 -0.29 3.44 20.66
CA LEU A 25 -1.32 4.45 20.40
C LEU A 25 -1.47 4.71 18.90
N GLY A 26 -0.35 4.88 18.18
CA GLY A 26 -0.34 5.06 16.73
C GLY A 26 -0.97 3.88 16.00
N ASN A 27 -0.66 2.65 16.43
CA ASN A 27 -1.29 1.44 15.91
C ASN A 27 -2.80 1.43 16.17
N ARG A 28 -3.25 1.72 17.39
CA ARG A 28 -4.69 1.77 17.72
C ARG A 28 -5.41 2.83 16.88
N PHE A 29 -4.88 4.05 16.87
CA PHE A 29 -5.47 5.17 16.14
C PHE A 29 -5.60 4.87 14.64
N THR A 30 -4.53 4.40 14.01
CA THR A 30 -4.52 4.12 12.56
C THR A 30 -5.50 3.00 12.21
N ASN A 31 -5.52 1.93 13.02
CA ASN A 31 -6.41 0.79 12.78
C ASN A 31 -7.89 1.10 13.05
N GLN A 32 -8.21 2.00 14.00
CA GLN A 32 -9.59 2.42 14.24
C GLN A 32 -10.10 3.39 13.18
N ASN A 33 -9.22 4.27 12.69
CA ASN A 33 -9.57 5.35 11.77
C ASN A 33 -9.19 5.05 10.30
N TRP A 34 -8.87 3.80 9.97
CA TRP A 34 -8.34 3.41 8.66
C TRP A 34 -9.21 3.87 7.48
N ARG A 35 -10.54 3.87 7.64
CA ARG A 35 -11.47 4.31 6.58
C ARG A 35 -11.32 5.79 6.26
N LEU A 36 -11.16 6.62 7.30
CA LEU A 36 -10.97 8.06 7.16
C LEU A 36 -9.61 8.34 6.52
N LEU A 37 -8.56 7.75 7.10
CA LEU A 37 -7.19 7.87 6.59
C LEU A 37 -7.11 7.45 5.12
N TYR A 38 -7.72 6.31 4.76
CA TYR A 38 -7.77 5.84 3.38
C TYR A 38 -8.42 6.86 2.44
N ARG A 39 -9.55 7.47 2.84
CA ARG A 39 -10.25 8.46 2.02
C ARG A 39 -9.42 9.73 1.80
N GLU A 40 -8.74 10.20 2.85
CA GLU A 40 -7.88 11.38 2.79
C GLU A 40 -6.59 11.13 2.00
N PHE A 41 -5.98 9.95 2.13
CA PHE A 41 -4.77 9.61 1.39
C PHE A 41 -5.03 9.25 -0.08
N LEU A 42 -6.25 8.81 -0.41
CA LEU A 42 -6.62 8.39 -1.77
C LEU A 42 -6.32 9.43 -2.86
N PRO A 43 -6.71 10.72 -2.76
CA PRO A 43 -6.40 11.71 -3.81
C PRO A 43 -4.90 11.86 -4.06
N TYR A 44 -4.09 11.90 -2.99
CA TYR A 44 -2.62 11.96 -3.10
C TYR A 44 -2.04 10.72 -3.76
N ALA A 45 -2.57 9.54 -3.40
CA ALA A 45 -2.20 8.30 -4.04
C ALA A 45 -2.58 8.35 -5.52
N GLN A 46 -3.80 8.74 -5.89
CA GLN A 46 -4.27 8.78 -7.27
C GLN A 46 -3.45 9.71 -8.17
N GLU A 47 -3.11 10.91 -7.68
CA GLU A 47 -2.30 11.87 -8.43
C GLU A 47 -0.89 11.33 -8.73
N ASN A 48 -0.30 10.62 -7.76
CA ASN A 48 1.08 10.13 -7.86
C ASN A 48 1.20 8.68 -8.37
N TRP A 49 0.12 7.89 -8.31
CA TRP A 49 0.10 6.47 -8.66
C TRP A 49 0.40 6.25 -10.14
N SER A 50 -0.02 7.16 -11.02
CA SER A 50 0.32 7.08 -12.44
C SER A 50 1.84 7.12 -12.65
N ARG A 51 2.55 8.01 -11.95
CA ARG A 51 4.01 8.17 -12.08
C ARG A 51 4.79 7.05 -11.39
N ILE A 52 4.34 6.63 -10.21
CA ILE A 52 4.99 5.58 -9.42
C ILE A 52 4.67 4.19 -10.01
N GLY A 53 3.41 3.94 -10.33
CA GLY A 53 2.87 2.68 -10.84
C GLY A 53 3.51 2.28 -12.16
N ILE A 54 3.65 3.19 -13.14
CA ILE A 54 4.34 2.88 -14.40
C ILE A 54 5.80 2.46 -14.15
N ARG A 55 6.51 3.17 -13.27
CA ARG A 55 7.91 2.85 -12.95
C ARG A 55 8.05 1.48 -12.28
N VAL A 56 7.15 1.16 -11.35
CA VAL A 56 7.14 -0.14 -10.64
C VAL A 56 6.73 -1.26 -11.59
N ALA A 57 5.65 -1.08 -12.35
CA ALA A 57 5.18 -2.03 -13.35
C ALA A 57 6.28 -2.34 -14.37
N ASN A 58 6.93 -1.33 -14.95
CA ASN A 58 8.03 -1.54 -15.89
C ASN A 58 9.18 -2.32 -15.28
N LYS A 59 9.57 -2.04 -14.02
CA LYS A 59 10.63 -2.82 -13.34
C LYS A 59 10.25 -4.28 -13.09
N ILE A 60 8.98 -4.55 -12.81
CA ILE A 60 8.48 -5.91 -12.59
C ILE A 60 8.40 -6.65 -13.94
N PHE A 61 7.75 -6.04 -14.94
CA PHE A 61 7.57 -6.66 -16.26
C PHE A 61 8.88 -6.80 -17.05
N LEU A 62 9.90 -5.97 -16.83
CA LEU A 62 11.24 -6.19 -17.41
C LEU A 62 11.98 -7.37 -16.78
N LYS A 63 11.61 -7.79 -15.57
CA LYS A 63 12.24 -8.92 -14.87
C LYS A 63 11.53 -10.24 -15.09
N ILE A 64 10.27 -10.21 -15.51
CA ILE A 64 9.46 -11.42 -15.72
C ILE A 64 9.40 -11.68 -17.23
N PRO A 65 9.84 -12.86 -17.71
CA PRO A 65 9.73 -13.24 -19.12
C PRO A 65 8.27 -13.18 -19.60
N TYR A 66 8.07 -12.72 -20.85
CA TYR A 66 6.75 -12.49 -21.43
C TYR A 66 5.90 -13.78 -21.49
N ASP A 67 6.55 -14.89 -21.75
CA ASP A 67 6.06 -16.27 -21.77
C ASP A 67 5.51 -16.76 -20.41
N VAL A 68 5.97 -16.18 -19.31
CA VAL A 68 5.41 -16.45 -17.96
C VAL A 68 4.20 -15.56 -17.68
N LEU A 69 4.21 -14.33 -18.19
CA LEU A 69 3.11 -13.36 -18.00
C LEU A 69 1.89 -13.71 -18.86
N PHE A 70 2.14 -14.20 -20.07
CA PHE A 70 1.13 -14.60 -21.02
C PHE A 70 1.45 -16.02 -21.50
N PRO A 71 1.19 -17.04 -20.66
CA PRO A 71 1.33 -18.41 -21.11
C PRO A 71 0.43 -18.56 -22.33
N SER A 72 1.04 -18.91 -23.47
CA SER A 72 0.30 -19.13 -24.71
C SER A 72 -0.83 -20.10 -24.42
N MET A 73 -2.08 -19.67 -24.61
CA MET A 73 -3.20 -20.58 -24.65
C MET A 73 -2.94 -21.55 -25.81
N SER A 74 -2.47 -22.74 -25.47
CA SER A 74 -2.39 -23.89 -26.36
C SER A 74 -3.79 -24.41 -26.66
#